data_AF-A0A3B5QD13-F1
#
_entry.id   AF-A0A3B5QD13-F1
#
_cell.length_a   1.000
_cell.length_b   1.000
_cell.length_c   1.000
_cell.angle_alpha   90.00
_cell.angle_beta   90.00
_cell.angle_gamma   90.00
#
_symmetry.space_group_name_H-M   'P 1'
#
loop_
_entity.id
_entity.type
_entity.pdbx_description
1 polymer ?
#
loop_
_entity_poly.entity_id
_entity_poly.type
_entity_poly.pdbx_seq_one_letter_code
_entity_poly.pdbx_strand_id
1 'polypeptide(L)'
;MVFREKAPTDGESGGLKKSKKKQKRENAWRPEGPRDPFAMLDSLPEKEQQEIQKALHLFSLGTSLPKTLQQAKNHTYRFWDTQPVTKLGDHITTHGPVEEVDASIRNEPCLLPQGFSWDTVDLSSPFVLGELCHLLNENYMEEDDNTIRFNFSPEYLLWALQPPNWLLQWNLGVRVDANKKLVGFIAAVPADVHIYETKKGLVQVKFLCVHKKLRLKRMTPVLIRELTRRVNQQGIYQAVYAAGTVLPTPISSCSQWHRPLNPRKLMEVNYPGLKQNMNLQRALKFNRLPEVTKIKGLRPMTKEDTPRILSILEKNLSNFHLSPLLSLQEVEHWFLPKENVNDTYVLEADNGTLTDMVSFYAVSSRVLNHPVHTSLRAAYLLYAVCNVTKMADLMQDTLVLAKAKGFDVFCALDVMDNMSFLEKLKFTISDKSVHYYLYNWKCPLMSPDKLGRRGLLCCRNSV
;
A
#
# COMPACT_ATOMS: atom_id res chain seq x y z
N MET A 1 26.11 1.43 -84.70
CA MET A 1 25.51 1.38 -86.05
C MET A 1 24.02 1.64 -85.89
N VAL A 2 23.54 2.86 -86.15
CA VAL A 2 22.67 3.26 -87.30
C VAL A 2 21.47 2.29 -87.46
N PHE A 3 20.19 2.66 -87.39
CA PHE A 3 19.39 3.80 -87.91
C PHE A 3 18.15 4.00 -86.97
N ARG A 4 17.68 5.22 -86.62
CA ARG A 4 16.77 6.13 -87.37
C ARG A 4 15.57 5.41 -88.02
N GLU A 5 14.33 5.88 -88.09
CA GLU A 5 13.53 7.03 -87.62
C GLU A 5 12.19 6.84 -88.38
N LYS A 6 11.02 7.12 -87.79
CA LYS A 6 9.94 7.94 -88.40
C LYS A 6 8.57 7.72 -87.72
N ALA A 7 8.10 8.81 -87.11
CA ALA A 7 6.71 9.21 -86.93
C ALA A 7 6.11 9.66 -88.31
N PRO A 8 4.91 10.29 -88.49
CA PRO A 8 4.24 11.24 -87.59
C PRO A 8 2.69 11.42 -87.75
N THR A 9 2.17 12.48 -87.09
CA THR A 9 1.03 13.36 -87.48
C THR A 9 -0.43 12.88 -87.33
N ASP A 10 -1.42 13.70 -86.95
CA ASP A 10 -1.52 15.07 -86.39
C ASP A 10 -3.00 15.37 -86.07
N GLY A 11 -3.24 16.41 -85.26
CA GLY A 11 -4.52 17.15 -85.15
C GLY A 11 -5.04 17.26 -83.71
N GLU A 12 -4.46 18.12 -82.84
CA GLU A 12 -4.86 19.54 -82.59
C GLU A 12 -6.34 19.71 -82.19
N SER A 13 -6.75 20.43 -81.13
CA SER A 13 -6.14 21.49 -80.31
C SER A 13 -7.02 21.76 -79.05
N GLY A 14 -6.42 22.27 -77.96
CA GLY A 14 -7.08 23.27 -77.10
C GLY A 14 -7.32 22.99 -75.59
N GLY A 15 -6.30 23.21 -74.74
CA GLY A 15 -6.38 24.13 -73.58
C GLY A 15 -7.12 23.80 -72.26
N LEU A 16 -6.32 23.35 -71.27
CA LEU A 16 -6.27 23.81 -69.85
C LEU A 16 -7.46 23.63 -68.85
N LYS A 17 -7.32 22.64 -67.95
CA LYS A 17 -7.21 22.74 -66.45
C LYS A 17 -7.75 21.49 -65.74
N LYS A 18 -6.89 20.72 -65.03
CA LYS A 18 -7.11 20.19 -63.65
C LYS A 18 -6.16 19.02 -63.27
N SER A 19 -5.30 19.30 -62.28
CA SER A 19 -4.98 18.51 -61.08
C SER A 19 -4.76 16.98 -61.18
N LYS A 20 -3.49 16.58 -60.99
CA LYS A 20 -3.02 15.22 -60.69
C LYS A 20 -3.64 14.70 -59.39
N LYS A 21 -4.52 13.70 -59.48
CA LYS A 21 -5.03 12.92 -58.33
C LYS A 21 -5.09 11.43 -58.72
N LYS A 22 -4.01 10.69 -58.45
CA LYS A 22 -4.03 9.21 -58.52
C LYS A 22 -2.95 8.58 -57.63
N GLN A 23 -3.22 8.56 -56.32
CA GLN A 23 -2.75 7.51 -55.39
C GLN A 23 -3.56 7.64 -54.09
N LYS A 24 -4.77 7.07 -54.11
CA LYS A 24 -5.56 6.77 -52.91
C LYS A 24 -6.68 5.83 -53.34
N ARG A 25 -6.55 4.55 -53.01
CA ARG A 25 -7.64 3.60 -52.70
C ARG A 25 -7.08 2.18 -52.72
N GLU A 26 -6.49 1.78 -51.61
CA GLU A 26 -6.63 0.46 -51.04
C GLU A 26 -6.66 0.67 -49.52
N ASN A 27 -7.51 -0.08 -48.81
CA ASN A 27 -8.00 0.13 -47.44
C ASN A 27 -9.28 0.99 -47.30
N ALA A 28 -10.28 0.71 -48.13
CA ALA A 28 -11.67 0.73 -47.65
C ALA A 28 -11.99 -0.70 -47.21
N TRP A 29 -12.83 -0.90 -46.18
CA TRP A 29 -13.13 -2.18 -45.50
C TRP A 29 -12.29 -2.50 -44.26
N ARG A 30 -12.33 -1.60 -43.27
CA ARG A 30 -12.57 -2.00 -41.87
C ARG A 30 -13.74 -1.15 -41.35
N PRO A 31 -14.78 -1.73 -40.73
CA PRO A 31 -15.70 -0.91 -39.95
C PRO A 31 -14.90 -0.30 -38.81
N GLU A 32 -14.84 1.04 -38.72
CA GLU A 32 -14.44 1.71 -37.49
C GLU A 32 -15.48 1.31 -36.43
N GLY A 33 -15.17 0.29 -35.65
CA GLY A 33 -15.84 0.09 -34.36
C GLY A 33 -15.64 1.32 -33.49
N PRO A 34 -16.45 1.52 -32.43
CA PRO A 34 -16.23 2.62 -31.50
C PRO A 34 -14.76 2.57 -31.04
N ARG A 35 -14.00 3.62 -31.37
CA ARG A 35 -12.61 3.76 -30.94
C ARG A 35 -12.60 3.65 -29.42
N ASP A 36 -11.68 2.86 -28.88
CA ASP A 36 -11.56 2.69 -27.44
C ASP A 36 -11.50 4.09 -26.77
N PRO A 37 -12.50 4.47 -25.96
CA PRO A 37 -12.53 5.78 -25.31
C PRO A 37 -11.27 6.05 -24.49
N PHE A 38 -10.58 4.99 -24.03
CA PHE A 38 -9.33 5.08 -23.30
C PHE A 38 -8.13 5.35 -24.21
N ALA A 39 -8.07 4.72 -25.39
CA ALA A 39 -7.04 5.06 -26.39
C ALA A 39 -7.22 6.50 -26.92
N MET A 40 -8.47 6.99 -26.94
CA MET A 40 -8.76 8.39 -27.22
C MET A 40 -8.32 9.29 -26.07
N LEU A 41 -8.63 8.94 -24.82
CA LEU A 41 -8.18 9.69 -23.64
C LEU A 41 -6.65 9.77 -23.58
N ASP A 42 -5.95 8.65 -23.74
CA ASP A 42 -4.49 8.56 -23.72
C ASP A 42 -3.83 9.35 -24.87
N SER A 43 -4.59 9.66 -25.94
CA SER A 43 -4.14 10.47 -27.07
C SER A 43 -4.38 11.98 -26.91
N LEU A 44 -5.10 12.41 -25.87
CA LEU A 44 -5.36 13.83 -25.60
C LEU A 44 -4.17 14.52 -24.94
N PRO A 45 -4.04 15.86 -25.06
CA PRO A 45 -3.11 16.64 -24.26
C PRO A 45 -3.32 16.41 -22.75
N GLU A 46 -2.24 16.30 -21.98
CA GLU A 46 -2.24 15.89 -20.57
C GLU A 46 -3.16 16.74 -19.68
N LYS A 47 -3.30 18.04 -19.97
CA LYS A 47 -4.20 18.95 -19.25
C LYS A 47 -5.68 18.61 -19.46
N GLU A 48 -6.06 18.23 -20.68
CA GLU A 48 -7.43 17.84 -21.04
C GLU A 48 -7.76 16.45 -20.47
N GLN A 49 -6.79 15.53 -20.43
CA GLN A 49 -6.94 14.25 -19.75
C GLN A 49 -7.28 14.44 -18.26
N GLN A 50 -6.58 15.35 -17.58
CA GLN A 50 -6.84 15.65 -16.17
C GLN A 50 -8.21 16.29 -15.94
N GLU A 51 -8.65 17.21 -16.80
CA GLU A 51 -9.98 17.82 -16.67
C GLU A 51 -11.08 16.79 -16.89
N ILE A 52 -10.92 15.92 -17.89
CA ILE A 52 -11.86 14.82 -18.16
C ILE A 52 -11.85 13.81 -17.00
N GLN A 53 -10.70 13.46 -16.44
CA GLN A 53 -10.62 12.55 -15.29
C GLN A 53 -11.16 13.15 -14.00
N LYS A 54 -10.92 14.45 -13.74
CA LYS A 54 -11.54 15.18 -12.62
C LYS A 54 -13.06 15.26 -12.78
N ALA A 55 -13.55 15.51 -13.99
CA ALA A 55 -14.98 15.47 -14.29
C ALA A 55 -15.55 14.05 -14.13
N LEU A 56 -14.89 13.03 -14.67
CA LEU A 56 -15.27 11.62 -14.49
C LEU A 56 -15.25 11.21 -13.01
N HIS A 57 -14.32 11.72 -12.21
CA HIS A 57 -14.30 11.51 -10.76
C HIS A 57 -15.53 12.14 -10.08
N LEU A 58 -15.92 13.35 -10.49
CA LEU A 58 -17.15 14.01 -10.01
C LEU A 58 -18.42 13.26 -10.42
N PHE A 59 -18.42 12.59 -11.57
CA PHE A 59 -19.53 11.75 -12.05
C PHE A 59 -19.48 10.30 -11.53
N SER A 60 -18.31 9.80 -11.11
CA SER A 60 -18.09 8.44 -10.57
C SER A 60 -18.44 8.32 -9.09
N LEU A 61 -19.35 9.18 -8.58
CA LEU A 61 -20.00 9.03 -7.28
C LEU A 61 -20.97 7.81 -7.24
N GLY A 62 -20.61 6.70 -7.88
CA GLY A 62 -21.18 5.39 -7.64
C GLY A 62 -20.59 4.78 -6.37
N THR A 63 -21.39 3.95 -5.69
CA THR A 63 -21.17 3.37 -4.33
C THR A 63 -19.70 3.08 -4.00
N SER A 64 -19.01 4.06 -3.41
CA SER A 64 -17.71 3.87 -2.78
C SER A 64 -17.86 2.92 -1.60
N LEU A 65 -16.86 2.06 -1.36
CA LEU A 65 -16.84 1.25 -0.15
C LEU A 65 -16.96 2.15 1.10
N PRO A 66 -17.63 1.67 2.16
CA PRO A 66 -17.79 2.45 3.37
C PRO A 66 -16.44 2.88 3.96
N LYS A 67 -16.26 4.19 4.15
CA LYS A 67 -15.08 4.75 4.85
C LYS A 67 -15.35 4.99 6.34
N THR A 68 -16.62 4.97 6.76
CA THR A 68 -17.04 5.19 8.15
C THR A 68 -17.90 4.04 8.67
N LEU A 69 -17.91 3.83 9.98
CA LEU A 69 -18.77 2.82 10.63
C LEU A 69 -20.26 3.07 10.35
N GLN A 70 -20.68 4.32 10.21
CA GLN A 70 -22.07 4.68 9.88
C GLN A 70 -22.44 4.23 8.46
N GLN A 71 -21.58 4.52 7.47
CA GLN A 71 -21.79 4.03 6.11
C GLN A 71 -21.78 2.50 6.06
N ALA A 72 -20.92 1.86 6.87
CA ALA A 72 -20.78 0.41 6.89
C ALA A 72 -22.03 -0.31 7.40
N LYS A 73 -22.73 0.25 8.39
CA LYS A 73 -23.99 -0.32 8.92
C LYS A 73 -25.11 -0.39 7.88
N ASN A 74 -25.08 0.52 6.91
CA ASN A 74 -26.10 0.60 5.86
C ASN A 74 -25.67 -0.14 4.58
N HIS A 75 -24.50 -0.79 4.58
CA HIS A 75 -23.95 -1.47 3.41
C HIS A 75 -24.17 -2.99 3.48
N THR A 76 -24.49 -3.59 2.33
CA THR A 76 -24.70 -5.05 2.22
C THR A 76 -23.42 -5.75 1.77
N TYR A 77 -22.86 -6.64 2.59
CA TYR A 77 -21.57 -7.29 2.33
C TYR A 77 -21.70 -8.73 1.85
N ARG A 78 -22.27 -8.94 0.65
CA ARG A 78 -22.54 -10.30 0.10
C ARG A 78 -21.39 -11.30 0.19
N PHE A 79 -20.14 -10.85 0.03
CA PHE A 79 -18.97 -11.71 0.18
C PHE A 79 -18.67 -12.01 1.66
N TRP A 80 -18.46 -10.97 2.47
CA TRP A 80 -18.10 -11.11 3.89
C TRP A 80 -19.20 -11.76 4.74
N ASP A 81 -20.45 -11.70 4.30
CA ASP A 81 -21.57 -12.42 4.92
C ASP A 81 -21.34 -13.94 4.90
N THR A 82 -20.61 -14.45 3.88
CA THR A 82 -20.25 -15.88 3.72
C THR A 82 -18.90 -16.27 4.32
N GLN A 83 -18.19 -15.35 4.98
CA GLN A 83 -16.85 -15.61 5.52
C GLN A 83 -16.89 -15.77 7.05
N PRO A 84 -15.93 -16.51 7.66
CA PRO A 84 -15.81 -16.70 9.10
C PRO A 84 -15.26 -15.43 9.78
N VAL A 85 -16.08 -14.38 9.77
CA VAL A 85 -15.81 -13.10 10.43
C VAL A 85 -17.02 -12.70 11.26
N THR A 86 -16.79 -11.96 12.34
CA THR A 86 -17.86 -11.38 13.16
C THR A 86 -18.67 -10.38 12.34
N LYS A 87 -19.98 -10.27 12.60
CA LYS A 87 -20.87 -9.35 11.88
C LYS A 87 -20.90 -7.99 12.57
N LEU A 88 -21.30 -6.96 11.82
CA LEU A 88 -21.37 -5.60 12.35
C LEU A 88 -22.51 -5.51 13.37
N GLY A 89 -22.19 -5.12 14.60
CA GLY A 89 -23.15 -5.01 15.70
C GLY A 89 -23.11 -6.19 16.68
N ASP A 90 -22.34 -7.24 16.40
CA ASP A 90 -22.15 -8.34 17.35
C ASP A 90 -21.41 -7.86 18.60
N HIS A 91 -21.95 -8.20 19.78
CA HIS A 91 -21.31 -7.98 21.07
C HIS A 91 -20.55 -9.23 21.49
N ILE A 92 -19.28 -9.32 21.08
CA ILE A 92 -18.42 -10.48 21.38
C ILE A 92 -17.75 -10.30 22.74
N THR A 93 -18.01 -11.23 23.65
CA THR A 93 -17.34 -11.34 24.96
C THR A 93 -16.43 -12.56 25.08
N THR A 94 -16.46 -13.47 24.09
CA THR A 94 -15.69 -14.71 24.08
C THR A 94 -14.50 -14.64 23.13
N HIS A 95 -13.53 -15.53 23.35
CA HIS A 95 -12.32 -15.65 22.53
C HIS A 95 -12.34 -17.00 21.82
N GLY A 96 -11.93 -17.04 20.55
CA GLY A 96 -11.73 -18.31 19.83
C GLY A 96 -12.00 -18.23 18.33
N PRO A 97 -11.99 -19.37 17.62
CA PRO A 97 -12.38 -19.41 16.22
C PRO A 97 -13.85 -19.03 16.02
N VAL A 98 -14.16 -18.52 14.81
CA VAL A 98 -15.54 -18.23 14.40
C VAL A 98 -16.19 -19.52 13.91
N GLU A 99 -15.45 -20.27 13.09
CA GLU A 99 -15.81 -21.59 12.57
C GLU A 99 -14.73 -22.61 12.97
N GLU A 100 -15.18 -23.79 13.38
CA GLU A 100 -14.30 -24.93 13.61
C GLU A 100 -13.67 -25.39 12.29
N VAL A 101 -12.50 -26.01 12.39
CA VAL A 101 -11.75 -26.46 11.21
C VAL A 101 -12.42 -27.68 10.58
N ASP A 102 -12.84 -27.56 9.33
CA ASP A 102 -13.24 -28.72 8.53
C ASP A 102 -12.02 -29.61 8.22
N ALA A 103 -12.17 -30.93 8.43
CA ALA A 103 -11.11 -31.90 8.18
C ALA A 103 -10.72 -32.06 6.70
N SER A 104 -11.54 -31.56 5.77
CA SER A 104 -11.35 -31.74 4.32
C SER A 104 -11.15 -30.41 3.60
N ILE A 105 -9.90 -29.95 3.53
CA ILE A 105 -9.52 -28.77 2.73
C ILE A 105 -9.43 -29.16 1.26
N ARG A 106 -10.07 -28.37 0.39
CA ARG A 106 -10.04 -28.60 -1.06
C ARG A 106 -8.62 -28.54 -1.65
N ASN A 107 -8.27 -29.55 -2.43
CA ASN A 107 -6.97 -29.62 -3.11
C ASN A 107 -6.91 -28.82 -4.42
N GLU A 108 -7.99 -28.76 -5.21
CA GLU A 108 -7.95 -27.98 -6.45
C GLU A 108 -8.06 -26.47 -6.20
N PRO A 109 -7.37 -25.65 -7.02
CA PRO A 109 -7.52 -24.20 -6.99
C PRO A 109 -8.95 -23.74 -7.27
N CYS A 110 -9.28 -22.54 -6.76
CA CYS A 110 -10.53 -21.87 -7.13
C CYS A 110 -10.60 -21.64 -8.65
N LEU A 111 -11.79 -21.76 -9.23
CA LEU A 111 -11.99 -21.51 -10.66
C LEU A 111 -11.84 -20.03 -10.97
N LEU A 112 -11.05 -19.72 -12.00
CA LEU A 112 -10.96 -18.39 -12.60
C LEU A 112 -11.82 -18.32 -13.87
N PRO A 113 -12.29 -17.12 -14.26
CA PRO A 113 -12.90 -16.94 -15.57
C PRO A 113 -11.94 -17.36 -16.70
N GLN A 114 -12.50 -17.78 -17.84
CA GLN A 114 -11.71 -18.17 -19.01
C GLN A 114 -10.75 -17.04 -19.43
N GLY A 115 -9.51 -17.40 -19.77
CA GLY A 115 -8.47 -16.47 -20.18
C GLY A 115 -7.61 -15.93 -19.04
N PHE A 116 -7.82 -16.42 -17.81
CA PHE A 116 -6.97 -16.14 -16.65
C PHE A 116 -6.43 -17.43 -16.02
N SER A 117 -5.20 -17.36 -15.54
CA SER A 117 -4.53 -18.45 -14.82
C SER A 117 -3.94 -17.96 -13.51
N TRP A 118 -3.87 -18.89 -12.55
CA TRP A 118 -3.14 -18.69 -11.31
C TRP A 118 -1.64 -18.70 -11.57
N ASP A 119 -0.94 -17.82 -10.88
CA ASP A 119 0.52 -17.80 -10.83
C ASP A 119 0.99 -17.81 -9.38
N THR A 120 2.12 -18.45 -9.12
CA THR A 120 2.81 -18.36 -7.85
C THR A 120 4.01 -17.45 -8.06
N VAL A 121 3.90 -16.22 -7.57
CA VAL A 121 4.80 -15.11 -7.93
C VAL A 121 6.12 -15.27 -7.17
N ASP A 122 7.15 -15.74 -7.87
CA ASP A 122 8.50 -15.88 -7.34
C ASP A 122 9.28 -14.56 -7.38
N LEU A 123 9.44 -13.96 -6.21
CA LEU A 123 10.13 -12.68 -6.03
C LEU A 123 11.66 -12.81 -6.09
N SER A 124 12.20 -14.03 -6.17
CA SER A 124 13.64 -14.24 -6.41
C SER A 124 14.05 -13.85 -7.83
N SER A 125 13.10 -13.86 -8.77
CA SER A 125 13.29 -13.40 -10.15
C SER A 125 13.15 -11.87 -10.24
N PRO A 126 14.21 -11.13 -10.63
CA PRO A 126 14.15 -9.67 -10.78
C PRO A 126 13.09 -9.22 -11.79
N PHE A 127 12.83 -10.03 -12.81
CA PHE A 127 11.79 -9.76 -13.80
C PHE A 127 10.40 -9.81 -13.18
N VAL A 128 10.08 -10.88 -12.46
CA VAL A 128 8.77 -11.08 -11.81
C VAL A 128 8.54 -10.05 -10.70
N LEU A 129 9.59 -9.73 -9.93
CA LEU A 129 9.54 -8.65 -8.94
C LEU A 129 9.24 -7.29 -9.61
N GLY A 130 9.85 -7.02 -10.78
CA GLY A 130 9.55 -5.84 -11.58
C GLY A 130 8.10 -5.78 -12.06
N GLU A 131 7.52 -6.91 -12.47
CA GLU A 131 6.10 -6.99 -12.83
C GLU A 131 5.17 -6.68 -11.65
N LEU A 132 5.49 -7.21 -10.45
CA LEU A 132 4.73 -6.92 -9.23
C LEU A 132 4.84 -5.45 -8.84
N CYS A 133 6.06 -4.89 -8.84
CA CYS A 133 6.28 -3.45 -8.64
C CYS A 133 5.40 -2.63 -9.58
N HIS A 134 5.38 -2.97 -10.88
CA HIS A 134 4.56 -2.28 -11.86
C HIS A 134 3.06 -2.38 -11.57
N LEU A 135 2.55 -3.59 -11.28
CA LEU A 135 1.14 -3.79 -10.93
C LEU A 135 0.74 -2.91 -9.75
N LEU A 136 1.51 -2.94 -8.66
CA LEU A 136 1.19 -2.20 -7.44
C LEU A 136 1.30 -0.68 -7.65
N ASN A 137 2.35 -0.20 -8.31
CA ASN A 137 2.54 1.24 -8.51
C ASN A 137 1.44 1.86 -9.38
N GLU A 138 0.91 1.12 -10.36
CA GLU A 138 -0.14 1.63 -11.24
C GLU A 138 -1.56 1.40 -10.69
N ASN A 139 -1.77 0.40 -9.82
CA ASN A 139 -3.11 -0.09 -9.47
C ASN A 139 -3.41 -0.20 -7.98
N TYR A 140 -2.47 0.05 -7.06
CA TYR A 140 -2.72 -0.15 -5.62
C TYR A 140 -3.55 0.97 -4.97
N MET A 141 -3.53 2.18 -5.52
CA MET A 141 -4.34 3.29 -4.98
C MET A 141 -5.79 3.23 -5.49
N GLU A 142 -6.74 3.46 -4.58
CA GLU A 142 -8.18 3.52 -4.87
C GLU A 142 -8.52 4.77 -5.69
N GLU A 143 -8.03 5.93 -5.26
CA GLU A 143 -8.22 7.23 -5.91
C GLU A 143 -7.10 7.51 -6.90
N ASP A 144 -7.46 7.83 -8.14
CA ASP A 144 -6.55 8.21 -9.24
C ASP A 144 -6.82 9.67 -9.61
N ASP A 145 -6.58 10.58 -8.66
CA ASP A 145 -6.65 12.02 -8.90
C ASP A 145 -5.48 12.52 -9.78
N ASN A 146 -4.61 11.60 -10.21
CA ASN A 146 -3.40 11.85 -10.99
C ASN A 146 -2.47 12.90 -10.38
N THR A 147 -2.46 13.02 -9.05
CA THR A 147 -1.52 13.89 -8.32
C THR A 147 -0.34 13.10 -7.78
N ILE A 148 -0.59 12.03 -7.04
CA ILE A 148 0.42 11.28 -6.30
C ILE A 148 0.08 9.78 -6.36
N ARG A 149 1.06 8.95 -6.74
CA ARG A 149 0.94 7.48 -6.71
C ARG A 149 2.01 6.86 -5.83
N PHE A 150 1.71 5.74 -5.18
CA PHE A 150 2.75 4.98 -4.49
C PHE A 150 3.82 4.50 -5.45
N ASN A 151 5.06 4.46 -4.95
CA ASN A 151 6.21 3.96 -5.67
C ASN A 151 6.94 2.94 -4.79
N PHE A 152 6.46 1.70 -4.81
CA PHE A 152 7.07 0.56 -4.16
C PHE A 152 8.36 0.18 -4.88
N SER A 153 9.46 0.15 -4.13
CA SER A 153 10.73 -0.35 -4.64
C SER A 153 10.81 -1.88 -4.50
N PRO A 154 11.62 -2.55 -5.34
CA PRO A 154 11.90 -3.98 -5.21
C PRO A 154 12.35 -4.37 -3.79
N GLU A 155 13.24 -3.59 -3.18
CA GLU A 155 13.81 -3.85 -1.86
C GLU A 155 12.75 -3.78 -0.76
N TYR A 156 11.82 -2.82 -0.86
CA TYR A 156 10.70 -2.69 0.07
C TYR A 156 9.75 -3.89 -0.05
N LEU A 157 9.45 -4.34 -1.27
CA LEU A 157 8.57 -5.50 -1.47
C LEU A 157 9.20 -6.78 -0.93
N LEU A 158 10.49 -7.01 -1.18
CA LEU A 158 11.22 -8.15 -0.61
C LEU A 158 11.22 -8.10 0.92
N TRP A 159 11.50 -6.93 1.51
CA TRP A 159 11.43 -6.73 2.95
C TRP A 159 10.02 -7.01 3.50
N ALA A 160 8.97 -6.59 2.81
CA ALA A 160 7.60 -6.76 3.28
C ALA A 160 7.02 -8.17 3.08
N LEU A 161 7.45 -8.89 2.04
CA LEU A 161 6.88 -10.16 1.56
C LEU A 161 7.75 -11.40 1.83
N GLN A 162 9.04 -11.22 2.15
CA GLN A 162 9.95 -12.34 2.47
C GLN A 162 10.53 -12.24 3.90
N PRO A 163 9.70 -12.15 4.96
CA PRO A 163 10.20 -12.32 6.32
C PRO A 163 10.63 -13.76 6.60
N PRO A 164 11.32 -14.05 7.72
CA PRO A 164 11.65 -15.41 8.11
C PRO A 164 10.44 -16.36 8.02
N ASN A 165 10.66 -17.57 7.50
CA ASN A 165 9.64 -18.59 7.27
C ASN A 165 8.54 -18.24 6.26
N TRP A 166 8.75 -17.23 5.40
CA TRP A 166 7.84 -16.96 4.28
C TRP A 166 7.71 -18.16 3.35
N LEU A 167 6.54 -18.27 2.71
CA LEU A 167 6.22 -19.39 1.82
C LEU A 167 5.85 -18.88 0.43
N LEU A 168 6.52 -19.40 -0.59
CA LEU A 168 6.33 -18.99 -1.97
C LEU A 168 4.88 -19.15 -2.45
N GLN A 169 4.21 -20.24 -2.07
CA GLN A 169 2.83 -20.52 -2.43
C GLN A 169 1.83 -19.46 -1.92
N TRP A 170 2.21 -18.65 -0.94
CA TRP A 170 1.37 -17.57 -0.43
C TRP A 170 1.46 -16.28 -1.24
N ASN A 171 2.39 -16.17 -2.19
CA ASN A 171 2.44 -15.07 -3.16
C ASN A 171 1.57 -15.41 -4.37
N LEU A 172 0.28 -15.06 -4.29
CA LEU A 172 -0.71 -15.44 -5.28
C LEU A 172 -0.88 -14.37 -6.34
N GLY A 173 -0.60 -14.71 -7.59
CA GLY A 173 -0.82 -13.86 -8.76
C GLY A 173 -1.94 -14.38 -9.65
N VAL A 174 -2.55 -13.47 -10.42
CA VAL A 174 -3.44 -13.80 -11.54
C VAL A 174 -2.85 -13.20 -12.81
N ARG A 175 -2.68 -14.05 -13.82
CA ARG A 175 -2.18 -13.65 -15.14
C ARG A 175 -3.24 -13.82 -16.21
N VAL A 176 -3.16 -12.98 -17.25
CA VAL A 176 -3.94 -13.15 -18.48
C VAL A 176 -3.24 -14.20 -19.35
N ASP A 177 -3.98 -15.21 -19.83
CA ASP A 177 -3.38 -16.33 -20.56
C ASP A 177 -2.72 -15.92 -21.87
N ALA A 178 -3.32 -14.96 -22.58
CA ALA A 178 -2.93 -14.54 -23.92
C ALA A 178 -1.59 -13.78 -23.96
N ASN A 179 -1.28 -12.97 -22.93
CA ASN A 179 -0.10 -12.11 -22.91
C ASN A 179 0.76 -12.25 -21.64
N LYS A 180 0.38 -13.16 -20.74
CA LYS A 180 1.02 -13.43 -19.44
C LYS A 180 1.10 -12.23 -18.50
N LYS A 181 0.37 -11.14 -18.76
CA LYS A 181 0.40 -9.93 -17.92
C LYS A 181 -0.16 -10.23 -16.52
N LEU A 182 0.57 -9.84 -15.48
CA LEU A 182 0.10 -9.88 -14.09
C LEU A 182 -0.99 -8.82 -13.86
N VAL A 183 -2.17 -9.23 -13.42
CA VAL A 183 -3.36 -8.36 -13.28
C VAL A 183 -4.06 -8.46 -11.93
N GLY A 184 -3.64 -9.39 -11.08
CA GLY A 184 -4.10 -9.49 -9.70
C GLY A 184 -2.99 -10.03 -8.82
N PHE A 185 -2.94 -9.60 -7.56
CA PHE A 185 -1.98 -10.08 -6.58
C PHE A 185 -2.59 -10.04 -5.18
N ILE A 186 -2.25 -11.03 -4.35
CA ILE A 186 -2.46 -11.02 -2.91
C ILE A 186 -1.37 -11.89 -2.27
N ALA A 187 -0.88 -11.49 -1.10
CA ALA A 187 0.12 -12.25 -0.39
C ALA A 187 -0.27 -12.53 1.06
N ALA A 188 0.32 -13.57 1.64
CA ALA A 188 0.33 -13.80 3.07
C ALA A 188 1.77 -14.05 3.54
N VAL A 189 2.08 -13.59 4.76
CA VAL A 189 3.36 -13.85 5.44
C VAL A 189 3.09 -14.43 6.83
N PRO A 190 3.97 -15.28 7.39
CA PRO A 190 3.77 -15.83 8.72
C PRO A 190 3.79 -14.70 9.77
N ALA A 191 2.94 -14.83 10.78
CA ALA A 191 2.92 -13.94 11.92
C ALA A 191 2.41 -14.67 13.16
N ASP A 192 3.29 -14.81 14.15
CA ASP A 192 2.89 -15.20 15.48
C ASP A 192 2.39 -13.95 16.23
N VAL A 193 1.23 -14.08 16.88
CA VAL A 193 0.60 -12.98 17.59
C VAL A 193 0.10 -13.40 18.96
N HIS A 194 0.06 -12.42 19.86
CA HIS A 194 -0.67 -12.47 21.11
C HIS A 194 -2.00 -11.73 20.92
N ILE A 195 -3.11 -12.41 21.18
CA ILE A 195 -4.47 -11.88 21.11
C ILE A 195 -5.12 -12.08 22.49
N TYR A 196 -5.24 -11.00 23.25
CA TYR A 196 -5.60 -11.00 24.67
C TYR A 196 -4.70 -11.92 25.49
N GLU A 197 -5.16 -13.12 25.85
CA GLU A 197 -4.41 -14.11 26.63
C GLU A 197 -3.93 -15.28 25.76
N THR A 198 -4.25 -15.27 24.47
CA THR A 198 -3.98 -16.38 23.55
C THR A 198 -2.80 -16.08 22.64
N LYS A 199 -1.82 -16.97 22.60
CA LYS A 199 -0.76 -16.98 21.58
C LYS A 199 -1.23 -17.80 20.38
N LYS A 200 -1.10 -17.26 19.17
CA LYS A 200 -1.57 -17.92 17.95
C LYS A 200 -0.59 -17.67 16.80
N GLY A 201 -0.19 -18.76 16.15
CA GLY A 201 0.43 -18.69 14.83
C GLY A 201 -0.63 -18.51 13.76
N LEU A 202 -0.52 -17.43 13.00
CA LEU A 202 -1.44 -17.09 11.92
C LEU A 202 -0.68 -16.48 10.74
N VAL A 203 -1.41 -16.03 9.71
CA VAL A 203 -0.81 -15.27 8.61
C VAL A 203 -1.23 -13.81 8.59
N GLN A 204 -0.33 -12.94 8.18
CA GLN A 204 -0.62 -11.55 7.88
C GLN A 204 -0.83 -11.37 6.38
N VAL A 205 -2.04 -10.99 5.98
CA VAL A 205 -2.37 -10.72 4.57
C VAL A 205 -1.81 -9.36 4.16
N LYS A 206 -1.21 -9.29 2.96
CA LYS A 206 -0.58 -8.08 2.41
C LYS A 206 -0.89 -7.90 0.92
N PHE A 207 -0.85 -6.63 0.48
CA PHE A 207 -0.84 -6.19 -0.93
C PHE A 207 -1.93 -6.78 -1.83
N LEU A 208 -3.17 -6.89 -1.33
CA LEU A 208 -4.30 -7.19 -2.19
C LEU A 208 -4.44 -6.09 -3.27
N CYS A 209 -4.23 -6.46 -4.52
CA CYS A 209 -4.28 -5.57 -5.66
C CYS A 209 -4.98 -6.21 -6.85
N VAL A 210 -5.94 -5.48 -7.43
CA VAL A 210 -6.56 -5.83 -8.70
C VAL A 210 -6.33 -4.69 -9.69
N HIS A 211 -5.89 -5.05 -10.89
CA HIS A 211 -5.71 -4.10 -11.99
C HIS A 211 -6.99 -3.28 -12.20
N LYS A 212 -6.88 -1.95 -12.35
CA LYS A 212 -8.02 -1.01 -12.39
C LYS A 212 -9.13 -1.43 -13.35
N LYS A 213 -8.75 -1.89 -14.56
CA LYS A 213 -9.69 -2.39 -15.60
C LYS A 213 -10.49 -3.66 -15.24
N LEU A 214 -10.12 -4.35 -14.16
CA LEU A 214 -10.76 -5.58 -13.69
C LEU A 214 -11.46 -5.42 -12.32
N ARG A 215 -11.41 -4.22 -11.73
CA ARG A 215 -12.17 -3.90 -10.51
C ARG A 215 -13.68 -4.05 -10.75
N LEU A 216 -14.44 -4.29 -9.67
CA LEU A 216 -15.88 -4.57 -9.71
C LEU A 216 -16.30 -5.86 -10.46
N LYS A 217 -15.36 -6.67 -10.96
CA LYS A 217 -15.63 -7.98 -11.60
C LYS A 217 -15.50 -9.17 -10.64
N ARG A 218 -15.63 -8.93 -9.33
CA ARG A 218 -15.55 -9.94 -8.25
C ARG A 218 -14.24 -10.74 -8.23
N MET A 219 -13.13 -10.20 -8.75
CA MET A 219 -11.81 -10.83 -8.64
C MET A 219 -11.31 -10.93 -7.19
N THR A 220 -11.51 -9.88 -6.40
CA THR A 220 -11.07 -9.82 -5.00
C THR A 220 -11.57 -10.99 -4.14
N PRO A 221 -12.88 -11.34 -4.14
CA PRO A 221 -13.39 -12.55 -3.50
C PRO A 221 -12.65 -13.84 -3.90
N VAL A 222 -12.30 -14.00 -5.18
CA VAL A 222 -11.66 -15.21 -5.70
C VAL A 222 -10.19 -15.27 -5.24
N LEU A 223 -9.48 -14.13 -5.24
CA LEU A 223 -8.14 -14.00 -4.67
C LEU A 223 -8.11 -14.38 -3.19
N ILE A 224 -9.04 -13.83 -2.39
CA ILE A 224 -9.12 -14.11 -0.95
C ILE A 224 -9.39 -15.60 -0.71
N ARG A 225 -10.36 -16.20 -1.42
CA ARG A 225 -10.69 -17.62 -1.25
C ARG A 225 -9.53 -18.55 -1.60
N GLU A 226 -8.82 -18.27 -2.69
CA GLU A 226 -7.67 -19.08 -3.07
C GLU A 226 -6.50 -18.91 -2.09
N LEU A 227 -6.23 -17.69 -1.60
CA LEU A 227 -5.23 -17.48 -0.56
C LEU A 227 -5.60 -18.24 0.72
N THR A 228 -6.85 -18.15 1.18
CA THR A 228 -7.36 -18.91 2.33
C THR A 228 -7.16 -20.40 2.13
N ARG A 229 -7.49 -20.95 0.95
CA ARG A 229 -7.27 -22.37 0.63
C ARG A 229 -5.80 -22.77 0.78
N ARG A 230 -4.87 -21.99 0.22
CA ARG A 230 -3.41 -22.27 0.30
C ARG A 230 -2.86 -22.15 1.72
N VAL A 231 -3.39 -21.23 2.52
CA VAL A 231 -3.02 -21.06 3.94
C VAL A 231 -3.56 -22.22 4.78
N ASN A 232 -4.83 -22.60 4.58
CA ASN A 232 -5.44 -23.75 5.24
C ASN A 232 -4.70 -25.06 4.94
N GLN A 233 -4.23 -25.26 3.69
CA GLN A 233 -3.41 -26.43 3.33
C GLN A 233 -2.10 -26.55 4.13
N GLN A 234 -1.63 -25.47 4.76
CA GLN A 234 -0.47 -25.48 5.67
C GLN A 234 -0.88 -25.63 7.14
N GLY A 235 -2.15 -25.93 7.43
CA GLY A 235 -2.68 -26.09 8.79
C GLY A 235 -2.90 -24.78 9.55
N ILE A 236 -2.91 -23.64 8.87
CA ILE A 236 -3.18 -22.33 9.47
C ILE A 236 -4.57 -21.86 9.04
N TYR A 237 -5.40 -21.40 9.98
CA TYR A 237 -6.81 -21.09 9.71
C TYR A 237 -7.20 -19.67 10.11
N GLN A 238 -6.28 -18.91 10.69
CA GLN A 238 -6.48 -17.53 11.10
C GLN A 238 -5.61 -16.59 10.28
N ALA A 239 -6.06 -15.35 10.17
CA ALA A 239 -5.25 -14.30 9.58
C ALA A 239 -5.47 -12.95 10.26
N VAL A 240 -4.49 -12.05 10.15
CA VAL A 240 -4.62 -10.64 10.50
C VAL A 240 -4.48 -9.80 9.24
N TYR A 241 -5.33 -8.79 9.09
CA TYR A 241 -5.25 -7.86 7.98
C TYR A 241 -5.73 -6.47 8.40
N ALA A 242 -5.39 -5.46 7.60
CA ALA A 242 -5.80 -4.10 7.86
C ALA A 242 -6.26 -3.41 6.58
N ALA A 243 -7.32 -2.63 6.65
CA ALA A 243 -7.91 -1.94 5.51
C ALA A 243 -8.18 -0.46 5.78
N GLY A 244 -8.16 0.35 4.72
CA GLY A 244 -8.60 1.76 4.78
C GLY A 244 -10.12 1.93 4.71
N THR A 245 -10.81 0.94 4.16
CA THR A 245 -12.27 0.84 4.12
C THR A 245 -12.78 0.03 5.30
N VAL A 246 -14.00 0.31 5.74
CA VAL A 246 -14.67 -0.45 6.80
C VAL A 246 -15.30 -1.71 6.23
N LEU A 247 -14.87 -2.87 6.74
CA LEU A 247 -15.44 -4.21 6.51
C LEU A 247 -16.07 -4.77 7.80
N PRO A 248 -16.93 -5.79 7.76
CA PRO A 248 -17.41 -6.50 8.95
C PRO A 248 -16.33 -7.42 9.57
N THR A 249 -15.95 -7.32 10.84
CA THR A 249 -16.08 -6.17 11.76
C THR A 249 -14.68 -5.81 12.25
N PRO A 250 -14.29 -4.53 12.27
CA PRO A 250 -12.95 -4.16 12.71
C PRO A 250 -12.82 -4.38 14.21
N ILE A 251 -11.78 -5.11 14.62
CA ILE A 251 -11.44 -5.28 16.04
C ILE A 251 -10.95 -3.98 16.67
N SER A 252 -10.41 -3.08 15.84
CA SER A 252 -9.96 -1.75 16.24
C SER A 252 -9.83 -0.84 15.02
N SER A 253 -9.97 0.47 15.23
CA SER A 253 -9.94 1.49 14.18
C SER A 253 -9.05 2.64 14.61
N CYS A 254 -8.04 2.93 13.81
CA CYS A 254 -6.99 3.90 14.11
C CYS A 254 -7.02 5.05 13.11
N SER A 255 -6.67 6.24 13.56
CA SER A 255 -6.53 7.42 12.71
C SER A 255 -5.07 7.58 12.29
N GLN A 256 -4.85 7.93 11.03
CA GLN A 256 -3.52 8.31 10.56
C GLN A 256 -3.25 9.77 10.87
N TRP A 257 -2.06 10.04 11.38
CA TRP A 257 -1.54 11.37 11.68
C TRP A 257 -0.33 11.65 10.81
N HIS A 258 -0.14 12.90 10.43
CA HIS A 258 1.02 13.33 9.65
C HIS A 258 1.69 14.57 10.24
N ARG A 259 2.99 14.64 10.06
CA ARG A 259 3.86 15.71 10.54
C ARG A 259 4.68 16.22 9.36
N PRO A 260 4.38 17.44 8.85
CA PRO A 260 5.15 18.03 7.77
C PRO A 260 6.62 18.28 8.17
N LEU A 261 7.57 17.70 7.43
CA LEU A 261 9.01 17.94 7.58
C LEU A 261 9.52 18.94 6.54
N ASN A 262 8.93 18.91 5.34
CA ASN A 262 9.15 19.83 4.23
C ASN A 262 7.85 20.54 3.80
N PRO A 263 7.36 21.53 4.57
CA PRO A 263 6.08 22.18 4.29
C PRO A 263 6.01 22.83 2.91
N ARG A 264 7.13 23.39 2.41
CA ARG A 264 7.18 24.02 1.08
C ARG A 264 6.78 23.02 -0.01
N LYS A 265 7.49 21.89 -0.07
CA LYS A 265 7.24 20.87 -1.08
C LYS A 265 5.83 20.28 -0.95
N LEU A 266 5.40 19.99 0.28
CA LEU A 266 4.07 19.42 0.50
C LEU A 266 2.93 20.38 0.10
N MET A 267 3.11 21.69 0.27
CA MET A 267 2.14 22.68 -0.21
C MET A 267 2.16 22.80 -1.74
N GLU A 268 3.34 22.82 -2.37
CA GLU A 268 3.50 22.92 -3.83
C GLU A 268 2.85 21.74 -4.57
N VAL A 269 2.94 20.53 -4.01
CA VAL A 269 2.31 19.31 -4.57
C VAL A 269 0.88 19.07 -4.08
N ASN A 270 0.28 20.01 -3.34
CA ASN A 270 -1.06 19.87 -2.75
C ASN A 270 -1.26 18.56 -1.96
N TYR A 271 -0.29 18.20 -1.12
CA TYR A 271 -0.34 16.95 -0.36
C TYR A 271 -1.64 16.84 0.47
N PRO A 272 -2.39 15.73 0.35
CA PRO A 272 -3.68 15.56 1.03
C PRO A 272 -3.58 15.71 2.56
N GLY A 273 -4.58 16.37 3.16
CA GLY A 273 -4.69 16.52 4.62
C GLY A 273 -3.89 17.67 5.22
N LEU A 274 -3.12 18.43 4.44
CA LEU A 274 -2.48 19.65 4.94
C LEU A 274 -3.51 20.73 5.30
N LYS A 275 -3.25 21.47 6.38
CA LYS A 275 -4.04 22.66 6.77
C LYS A 275 -3.92 23.75 5.70
N GLN A 276 -4.97 23.94 4.90
CA GLN A 276 -5.00 24.89 3.78
C GLN A 276 -5.01 26.37 4.21
N ASN A 277 -5.25 26.66 5.50
CA ASN A 277 -5.42 28.04 6.00
C ASN A 277 -4.11 28.71 6.47
N MET A 278 -2.93 28.17 6.13
CA MET A 278 -1.63 28.78 6.49
C MET A 278 -0.85 29.20 5.25
N ASN A 279 -0.33 30.42 5.26
CA ASN A 279 0.67 30.83 4.28
C ASN A 279 2.01 30.09 4.48
N LEU A 280 2.85 30.05 3.45
CA LEU A 280 4.09 29.28 3.45
C LEU A 280 5.05 29.69 4.59
N GLN A 281 5.23 30.98 4.84
CA GLN A 281 6.13 31.46 5.89
C GLN A 281 5.69 31.01 7.29
N ARG A 282 4.38 31.08 7.58
CA ARG A 282 3.80 30.57 8.82
C ARG A 282 3.96 29.07 8.94
N ALA A 283 3.74 28.32 7.85
CA ALA A 283 3.92 26.88 7.83
C ALA A 283 5.38 26.48 8.10
N LEU A 284 6.36 27.16 7.49
CA LEU A 284 7.79 26.92 7.73
C LEU A 284 8.18 27.20 9.19
N LYS A 285 7.73 28.34 9.75
CA LYS A 285 8.00 28.68 11.15
C LYS A 285 7.34 27.70 12.13
N PHE A 286 6.08 27.32 11.87
CA PHE A 286 5.32 26.40 12.72
C PHE A 286 5.94 25.00 12.73
N ASN A 287 6.42 24.53 11.57
CA ASN A 287 6.98 23.19 11.41
C ASN A 287 8.50 23.11 11.62
N ARG A 288 9.17 24.21 12.01
CA ARG A 288 10.62 24.21 12.24
C ARG A 288 11.01 23.17 13.30
N LEU A 289 12.06 22.41 12.99
CA LEU A 289 12.71 21.45 13.87
C LEU A 289 14.12 21.95 14.22
N PRO A 290 14.72 21.47 15.33
CA PRO A 290 16.15 21.64 15.59
C PRO A 290 17.02 21.09 14.44
N GLU A 291 18.26 21.55 14.36
CA GLU A 291 19.23 21.07 13.36
C GLU A 291 19.95 19.78 13.79
N VAL A 292 20.10 19.58 15.10
CA VAL A 292 20.77 18.42 15.69
C VAL A 292 19.88 17.78 16.74
N THR A 293 20.05 16.46 16.92
CA THR A 293 19.41 15.69 17.99
C THR A 293 19.93 16.14 19.36
N LYS A 294 19.09 16.03 20.39
CA LYS A 294 19.42 16.45 21.75
C LYS A 294 19.83 15.29 22.65
N ILE A 295 19.25 14.11 22.43
CA ILE A 295 19.46 12.93 23.24
C ILE A 295 20.86 12.38 22.95
N LYS A 296 21.67 12.25 23.99
CA LYS A 296 23.02 11.64 23.92
C LYS A 296 22.90 10.13 23.86
N GLY A 297 23.75 9.46 23.08
CA GLY A 297 23.75 8.00 22.95
C GLY A 297 22.75 7.45 21.93
N LEU A 298 21.96 8.30 21.27
CA LEU A 298 21.09 7.89 20.18
C LEU A 298 21.94 7.55 18.96
N ARG A 299 21.90 6.29 18.53
CA ARG A 299 22.68 5.79 17.39
C ARG A 299 21.88 4.79 16.54
N PRO A 300 22.25 4.56 15.28
CA PRO A 300 21.67 3.49 14.49
C PRO A 300 21.79 2.12 15.19
N MET A 301 20.77 1.29 15.01
CA MET A 301 20.81 -0.12 15.44
C MET A 301 21.89 -0.87 14.65
N THR A 302 22.59 -1.76 15.35
CA THR A 302 23.50 -2.76 14.77
C THR A 302 22.94 -4.17 14.97
N LYS A 303 23.53 -5.16 14.30
CA LYS A 303 23.12 -6.56 14.45
C LYS A 303 23.28 -7.07 15.89
N GLU A 304 24.30 -6.61 16.60
CA GLU A 304 24.59 -6.99 18.00
C GLU A 304 23.49 -6.53 18.98
N ASP A 305 22.72 -5.51 18.60
CA ASP A 305 21.61 -5.00 19.42
C ASP A 305 20.36 -5.90 19.38
N THR A 306 20.29 -6.85 18.44
CA THR A 306 19.10 -7.68 18.17
C THR A 306 18.54 -8.37 19.42
N PRO A 307 19.33 -9.07 20.26
CA PRO A 307 18.78 -9.72 21.45
C PRO A 307 18.25 -8.72 22.50
N ARG A 308 18.94 -7.58 22.65
CA ARG A 308 18.56 -6.52 23.59
C ARG A 308 17.26 -5.84 23.14
N ILE A 309 17.12 -5.56 21.85
CA ILE A 309 15.90 -5.02 21.23
C ILE A 309 14.73 -5.98 21.40
N LEU A 310 14.94 -7.28 21.17
CA LEU A 310 13.89 -8.29 21.38
C LEU A 310 13.35 -8.23 22.80
N SER A 311 14.22 -8.20 23.80
CA SER A 311 13.81 -8.11 25.22
C SER A 311 13.02 -6.83 25.53
N ILE A 312 13.44 -5.68 25.01
CA ILE A 312 12.73 -4.41 25.19
C ILE A 312 11.36 -4.44 24.51
N LEU A 313 11.28 -4.99 23.29
CA LEU A 313 10.03 -5.14 22.55
C LEU A 313 9.08 -6.08 23.27
N GLU A 314 9.51 -7.27 23.69
CA GLU A 314 8.66 -8.24 24.40
C GLU A 314 8.05 -7.64 25.67
N LYS A 315 8.88 -6.95 26.48
CA LYS A 315 8.43 -6.28 27.71
C LYS A 315 7.41 -5.18 27.42
N ASN A 316 7.60 -4.41 26.35
CA ASN A 316 6.64 -3.37 25.99
C ASN A 316 5.36 -3.97 25.39
N LEU A 317 5.51 -4.99 24.54
CA LEU A 317 4.44 -5.60 23.76
C LEU A 317 3.46 -6.40 24.61
N SER A 318 3.86 -6.84 25.80
CA SER A 318 2.98 -7.51 26.76
C SER A 318 1.88 -6.60 27.33
N ASN A 319 1.99 -5.27 27.18
CA ASN A 319 0.99 -4.31 27.67
C ASN A 319 -0.22 -4.16 26.73
N PHE A 320 -0.16 -4.77 25.53
CA PHE A 320 -1.17 -4.63 24.48
C PHE A 320 -1.97 -5.92 24.31
N HIS A 321 -3.24 -5.79 23.91
CA HIS A 321 -4.12 -6.92 23.68
C HIS A 321 -3.88 -7.58 22.32
N LEU A 322 -3.36 -6.85 21.33
CA LEU A 322 -2.90 -7.44 20.07
C LEU A 322 -1.46 -7.04 19.81
N SER A 323 -0.54 -7.99 19.84
CA SER A 323 0.88 -7.75 19.57
C SER A 323 1.54 -8.91 18.83
N PRO A 324 2.60 -8.67 18.04
CA PRO A 324 3.34 -9.76 17.43
C PRO A 324 4.24 -10.41 18.48
N LEU A 325 4.44 -11.72 18.34
CA LEU A 325 5.51 -12.45 18.98
C LEU A 325 6.67 -12.46 18.00
N LEU A 326 7.83 -11.96 18.42
CA LEU A 326 8.99 -11.78 17.54
C LEU A 326 10.06 -12.81 17.88
N SER A 327 10.62 -13.45 16.86
CA SER A 327 11.88 -14.18 16.99
C SER A 327 13.08 -13.25 16.75
N LEU A 328 14.29 -13.69 17.12
CA LEU A 328 15.53 -12.95 16.82
C LEU A 328 15.71 -12.68 15.32
N GLN A 329 15.39 -13.67 14.48
CA GLN A 329 15.48 -13.53 13.02
C GLN A 329 14.50 -12.47 12.50
N GLU A 330 13.30 -12.40 13.07
CA GLU A 330 12.34 -11.38 12.70
C GLU A 330 12.77 -10.00 13.19
N VAL A 331 13.35 -9.90 14.39
CA VAL A 331 13.89 -8.61 14.86
C VAL A 331 14.99 -8.12 13.93
N GLU A 332 15.92 -8.99 13.54
CA GLU A 332 16.95 -8.65 12.56
C GLU A 332 16.32 -8.22 11.21
N HIS A 333 15.36 -8.99 10.69
CA HIS A 333 14.73 -8.69 9.40
C HIS A 333 13.97 -7.36 9.38
N TRP A 334 13.19 -7.07 10.43
CA TRP A 334 12.30 -5.91 10.48
C TRP A 334 12.98 -4.63 10.95
N PHE A 335 14.02 -4.72 11.79
CA PHE A 335 14.60 -3.56 12.46
C PHE A 335 16.02 -3.24 12.03
N LEU A 336 16.80 -4.18 11.51
CA LEU A 336 18.14 -3.84 11.03
C LEU A 336 18.01 -2.80 9.91
N PRO A 337 18.68 -1.62 10.01
CA PRO A 337 18.50 -0.55 9.04
C PRO A 337 18.90 -0.99 7.63
N LYS A 338 18.00 -0.78 6.67
CA LYS A 338 18.20 -1.01 5.24
C LYS A 338 17.95 0.30 4.51
N GLU A 339 18.94 0.73 3.74
CA GLU A 339 18.87 2.00 3.01
C GLU A 339 17.58 2.08 2.18
N ASN A 340 16.88 3.22 2.29
CA ASN A 340 15.62 3.48 1.58
C ASN A 340 14.45 2.54 1.92
N VAL A 341 14.58 1.63 2.89
CA VAL A 341 13.51 0.72 3.34
C VAL A 341 13.11 1.04 4.77
N ASN A 342 14.02 0.93 5.73
CA ASN A 342 13.75 1.17 7.14
C ASN A 342 14.97 1.77 7.86
N ASP A 343 14.67 2.45 8.95
CA ASP A 343 15.62 3.10 9.83
C ASP A 343 15.25 2.77 11.26
N THR A 344 16.22 2.29 12.03
CA THR A 344 16.05 2.01 13.45
C THR A 344 17.20 2.62 14.22
N TYR A 345 16.85 3.32 15.30
CA TYR A 345 17.78 3.91 16.23
C TYR A 345 17.52 3.35 17.62
N VAL A 346 18.60 3.16 18.36
CA VAL A 346 18.58 2.72 19.75
C VAL A 346 19.24 3.78 20.61
N LEU A 347 18.78 3.87 21.85
CA LEU A 347 19.41 4.68 22.87
C LEU A 347 20.23 3.78 23.79
N GLU A 348 21.54 4.01 23.80
CA GLU A 348 22.46 3.35 24.72
C GLU A 348 22.82 4.30 25.86
N ALA A 349 22.53 3.88 27.09
CA ALA A 349 22.93 4.61 28.29
C ALA A 349 24.45 4.48 28.53
N ASP A 350 25.01 5.34 29.39
CA ASP A 350 26.46 5.38 29.67
C ASP A 350 27.03 4.05 30.18
N ASN A 351 26.18 3.18 30.74
CA ASN A 351 26.55 1.84 31.20
C ASN A 351 26.45 0.75 30.12
N GLY A 352 26.22 1.11 28.86
CA GLY A 352 26.06 0.17 27.73
C GLY A 352 24.70 -0.54 27.65
N THR A 353 23.73 -0.17 28.49
CA THR A 353 22.38 -0.74 28.45
C THR A 353 21.54 -0.02 27.40
N LEU A 354 20.86 -0.79 26.54
CA LEU A 354 19.85 -0.22 25.65
C LEU A 354 18.58 0.07 26.45
N THR A 355 18.11 1.31 26.40
CA THR A 355 16.95 1.75 27.17
C THR A 355 15.72 1.94 26.29
N ASP A 356 15.93 2.56 25.13
CA ASP A 356 14.86 3.03 24.26
C ASP A 356 15.17 2.64 22.80
N MET A 357 14.13 2.54 21.97
CA MET A 357 14.28 2.30 20.54
C MET A 357 13.19 3.01 19.73
N VAL A 358 13.52 3.38 18.51
CA VAL A 358 12.57 3.93 17.54
C VAL A 358 12.89 3.40 16.16
N SER A 359 11.86 3.00 15.43
CA SER A 359 11.97 2.47 14.08
C SER A 359 10.90 3.08 13.18
N PHE A 360 11.26 3.42 11.95
CA PHE A 360 10.35 3.89 10.93
C PHE A 360 10.76 3.35 9.56
N TYR A 361 9.80 3.20 8.65
CA TYR A 361 10.05 2.73 7.28
C TYR A 361 9.70 3.81 6.25
N ALA A 362 10.37 3.72 5.10
CA ALA A 362 10.20 4.66 4.01
C ALA A 362 9.09 4.20 3.07
N VAL A 363 8.19 5.13 2.72
CA VAL A 363 7.24 4.96 1.64
C VAL A 363 7.47 6.09 0.65
N SER A 364 7.87 5.72 -0.55
CA SER A 364 8.04 6.67 -1.65
C SER A 364 6.75 6.78 -2.45
N SER A 365 6.48 7.98 -2.94
CA SER A 365 5.39 8.24 -3.88
C SER A 365 5.94 9.01 -5.08
N ARG A 366 5.43 8.72 -6.27
CA ARG A 366 5.69 9.48 -7.48
C ARG A 366 4.71 10.65 -7.53
N VAL A 367 5.24 11.85 -7.72
CA VAL A 367 4.44 13.04 -8.01
C VAL A 367 4.23 13.07 -9.51
N LEU A 368 2.97 13.10 -9.92
CA LEU A 368 2.58 13.14 -11.31
C LEU A 368 2.35 14.59 -11.73
N ASN A 369 2.71 14.92 -12.96
CA ASN A 369 2.31 16.18 -13.62
C ASN A 369 2.75 17.46 -12.88
N HIS A 370 3.87 17.43 -12.16
CA HIS A 370 4.45 18.60 -11.49
C HIS A 370 5.79 18.98 -12.14
N PRO A 371 6.03 20.26 -12.48
CA PRO A 371 7.19 20.69 -13.27
C PRO A 371 8.55 20.62 -12.54
N VAL A 372 8.57 20.25 -11.25
CA VAL A 372 9.74 20.40 -10.36
C VAL A 372 9.88 19.16 -9.48
N HIS A 373 8.83 18.81 -8.74
CA HIS A 373 8.84 17.65 -7.85
C HIS A 373 8.41 16.39 -8.60
N THR A 374 9.24 15.38 -8.60
CA THR A 374 8.96 14.07 -9.23
C THR A 374 8.61 12.98 -8.22
N SER A 375 8.98 13.18 -6.96
CA SER A 375 8.78 12.20 -5.89
C SER A 375 8.53 12.86 -4.54
N LEU A 376 7.89 12.12 -3.64
CA LEU A 376 7.68 12.45 -2.24
C LEU A 376 8.12 11.28 -1.38
N ARG A 377 8.81 11.57 -0.28
CA ARG A 377 9.26 10.53 0.68
C ARG A 377 8.54 10.73 2.00
N ALA A 378 7.80 9.72 2.42
CA ALA A 378 7.13 9.68 3.71
C ALA A 378 7.83 8.66 4.62
N ALA A 379 8.15 9.06 5.84
CA ALA A 379 8.57 8.13 6.90
C ALA A 379 7.33 7.69 7.67
N TYR A 380 7.17 6.39 7.91
CA TYR A 380 6.06 5.84 8.68
C TYR A 380 6.59 5.20 9.94
N LEU A 381 6.10 5.65 11.10
CA LEU A 381 6.46 5.07 12.39
C LEU A 381 6.12 3.57 12.41
N LEU A 382 7.12 2.76 12.70
CA LEU A 382 6.97 1.32 12.89
C LEU A 382 6.79 1.01 14.37
N TYR A 383 7.76 1.42 15.20
CA TYR A 383 7.72 1.26 16.66
C TYR A 383 8.44 2.43 17.34
N ALA A 384 7.96 2.81 18.50
CA ALA A 384 8.69 3.64 19.46
C ALA A 384 8.50 3.03 20.86
N VAL A 385 9.59 2.73 21.54
CA VAL A 385 9.60 2.17 22.90
C VAL A 385 10.50 3.02 23.75
N CYS A 386 9.94 3.49 24.87
CA CYS A 386 10.63 4.34 25.83
C CYS A 386 10.49 3.75 27.23
N ASN A 387 11.60 3.40 27.86
CA ASN A 387 11.66 3.00 29.26
C ASN A 387 12.20 4.12 30.17
N VAL A 388 13.12 4.96 29.65
CA VAL A 388 13.79 6.00 30.45
C VAL A 388 13.48 7.39 29.91
N THR A 389 13.61 7.58 28.61
CA THR A 389 13.39 8.89 27.99
C THR A 389 11.90 9.17 27.83
N LYS A 390 11.49 10.45 27.87
CA LYS A 390 10.11 10.80 27.53
C LYS A 390 9.88 10.54 26.04
N MET A 391 8.78 9.87 25.71
CA MET A 391 8.40 9.53 24.33
C MET A 391 8.44 10.75 23.38
N ALA A 392 7.97 11.91 23.84
CA ALA A 392 7.99 13.14 23.05
C ALA A 392 9.41 13.61 22.70
N ASP A 393 10.39 13.41 23.59
CA ASP A 393 11.78 13.81 23.35
C ASP A 393 12.44 12.87 22.32
N LEU A 394 12.23 11.55 22.45
CA LEU A 394 12.72 10.56 21.48
C LEU A 394 12.12 10.81 20.09
N MET A 395 10.81 11.02 20.03
CA MET A 395 10.13 11.31 18.77
C MET A 395 10.52 12.65 18.18
N GLN A 396 10.82 13.67 19.00
CA GLN A 396 11.33 14.97 18.52
C GLN A 396 12.67 14.82 17.79
N ASP A 397 13.60 14.02 18.34
CA ASP A 397 14.88 13.72 17.70
C ASP A 397 14.71 12.81 16.48
N THR A 398 13.76 11.87 16.52
CA THR A 398 13.41 11.03 15.37
C THR A 398 12.95 11.88 14.18
N LEU A 399 12.15 12.92 14.41
CA LEU A 399 11.74 13.86 13.36
C LEU A 399 12.93 14.64 12.78
N VAL A 400 13.92 14.99 13.60
CA VAL A 400 15.17 15.64 13.14
C VAL A 400 15.95 14.68 12.24
N LEU A 401 16.13 13.42 12.67
CA LEU A 401 16.80 12.38 11.88
C LEU A 401 16.09 12.11 10.54
N ALA A 402 14.76 11.98 10.56
CA ALA A 402 13.98 11.79 9.34
C ALA A 402 14.11 12.99 8.39
N LYS A 403 14.08 14.22 8.92
CA LYS A 403 14.29 15.42 8.11
C LYS A 403 15.69 15.47 7.50
N ALA A 404 16.73 15.13 8.28
CA ALA A 404 18.11 15.06 7.80
C ALA A 404 18.28 14.01 6.68
N LYS A 405 17.52 12.92 6.73
CA LYS A 405 17.46 11.90 5.67
C LYS A 405 16.60 12.27 4.45
N GLY A 406 16.07 13.49 4.41
CA GLY A 406 15.31 14.02 3.27
C GLY A 406 13.89 13.49 3.17
N PHE A 407 13.27 13.07 4.27
CA PHE A 407 11.83 12.80 4.30
C PHE A 407 11.04 14.12 4.27
N ASP A 408 9.94 14.12 3.52
CA ASP A 408 9.08 15.29 3.35
C ASP A 408 7.97 15.34 4.40
N VAL A 409 7.50 14.18 4.85
CA VAL A 409 6.44 14.01 5.85
C VAL A 409 6.73 12.80 6.73
N PHE A 410 6.37 12.90 8.01
CA PHE A 410 6.41 11.78 8.95
C PHE A 410 4.99 11.37 9.33
N CYS A 411 4.65 10.10 9.22
CA CYS A 411 3.33 9.54 9.44
C CYS A 411 3.36 8.61 10.66
N ALA A 412 2.30 8.65 11.46
CA ALA A 412 2.12 7.76 12.60
C ALA A 412 0.63 7.41 12.75
N LEU A 413 0.31 6.29 13.40
CA LEU A 413 -1.05 5.95 13.81
C LEU A 413 -1.22 6.29 15.30
N ASP A 414 -2.46 6.55 15.73
CA ASP A 414 -2.87 6.70 17.13
C ASP A 414 -2.94 5.36 17.91
N VAL A 415 -2.03 4.44 17.59
CA VAL A 415 -1.87 3.14 18.28
C VAL A 415 -0.87 3.23 19.42
N MET A 416 -0.85 2.23 20.30
CA MET A 416 0.07 2.17 21.43
C MET A 416 0.01 3.47 22.25
N ASP A 417 1.16 3.93 22.75
CA ASP A 417 1.28 5.20 23.48
C ASP A 417 1.51 6.41 22.57
N ASN A 418 1.25 6.31 21.26
CA ASN A 418 1.63 7.36 20.31
C ASN A 418 0.89 8.68 20.56
N MET A 419 -0.36 8.62 21.05
CA MET A 419 -1.13 9.81 21.42
C MET A 419 -0.40 10.72 22.43
N SER A 420 0.52 10.16 23.23
CA SER A 420 1.33 10.92 24.20
C SER A 420 2.22 12.00 23.58
N PHE A 421 2.58 11.87 22.29
CA PHE A 421 3.46 12.79 21.56
C PHE A 421 2.83 13.44 20.33
N LEU A 422 1.79 12.86 19.71
CA LEU A 422 1.25 13.32 18.42
C LEU A 422 0.89 14.82 18.44
N GLU A 423 0.02 15.23 19.36
CA GLU A 423 -0.40 16.64 19.45
C GLU A 423 0.75 17.56 19.87
N LYS A 424 1.55 17.14 20.86
CA LYS A 424 2.70 17.91 21.38
C LYS A 424 3.73 18.20 20.30
N LEU A 425 3.97 17.24 19.41
CA LEU A 425 4.89 17.35 18.29
C LEU A 425 4.22 17.84 17.01
N LYS A 426 3.01 18.41 17.12
CA LYS A 426 2.30 19.09 16.03
C LYS A 426 2.02 18.16 14.84
N PHE A 427 1.73 16.90 15.12
CA PHE A 427 1.08 16.05 14.13
C PHE A 427 -0.36 16.52 13.94
N THR A 428 -0.88 16.34 12.74
CA THR A 428 -2.26 16.63 12.38
C THR A 428 -2.95 15.37 11.90
N ILE A 429 -4.19 15.19 12.33
CA ILE A 429 -5.02 14.06 11.90
C ILE A 429 -5.29 14.15 10.40
N SER A 430 -5.16 13.02 9.71
CA SER A 430 -5.57 12.82 8.32
C SER A 430 -7.03 12.40 8.31
N ASP A 431 -7.68 12.60 7.17
CA ASP A 431 -8.92 11.95 6.76
C ASP A 431 -8.82 10.41 6.58
N LYS A 432 -7.63 9.83 6.76
CA LYS A 432 -7.35 8.41 6.53
C LYS A 432 -7.41 7.63 7.84
N SER A 433 -8.26 6.60 7.84
CA SER A 433 -8.37 5.62 8.92
C SER A 433 -7.75 4.29 8.50
N VAL A 434 -7.34 3.51 9.49
CA VAL A 434 -6.83 2.15 9.33
C VAL A 434 -7.59 1.24 10.28
N HIS A 435 -8.29 0.27 9.72
CA HIS A 435 -9.11 -0.68 10.43
C HIS A 435 -8.41 -2.03 10.48
N TYR A 436 -8.45 -2.68 11.64
CA TYR A 436 -7.76 -3.94 11.91
C TYR A 436 -8.77 -5.07 12.01
N TYR A 437 -8.41 -6.23 11.48
CA TYR A 437 -9.30 -7.37 11.37
C TYR A 437 -8.58 -8.67 11.70
N LEU A 438 -9.34 -9.61 12.24
CA LEU A 438 -8.95 -11.00 12.34
C LEU A 438 -9.90 -11.84 11.48
N TYR A 439 -9.35 -12.77 10.71
CA TYR A 439 -10.08 -13.78 9.96
C TYR A 439 -10.16 -15.05 10.79
N ASN A 440 -11.36 -15.64 10.88
CA ASN A 440 -11.67 -16.83 11.68
C ASN A 440 -11.21 -16.74 13.14
N TRP A 441 -11.36 -15.56 13.74
CA TRP A 441 -11.15 -15.35 15.17
C TRP A 441 -12.11 -14.29 15.69
N LYS A 442 -12.79 -14.60 16.79
CA LYS A 442 -13.64 -13.66 17.53
C LYS A 442 -12.96 -13.29 18.85
N CYS A 443 -13.01 -12.01 19.17
CA CYS A 443 -12.59 -11.45 20.45
C CYS A 443 -13.35 -10.14 20.68
N PRO A 444 -13.34 -9.60 21.90
CA PRO A 444 -13.84 -8.26 22.16
C PRO A 444 -13.12 -7.20 21.30
N LEU A 445 -13.80 -6.08 21.08
CA LEU A 445 -13.20 -4.92 20.43
C LEU A 445 -12.14 -4.30 21.35
N MET A 446 -11.11 -3.71 20.75
CA MET A 446 -10.02 -3.07 21.49
C MET A 446 -9.81 -1.63 21.03
N SER A 447 -9.49 -0.77 21.98
CA SER A 447 -9.11 0.61 21.71
C SER A 447 -7.73 0.66 21.02
N PRO A 448 -7.44 1.70 20.21
CA PRO A 448 -6.17 1.81 19.49
C PRO A 448 -4.92 1.74 20.39
N ASP A 449 -5.00 2.24 21.62
CA ASP A 449 -3.92 2.18 22.62
C ASP A 449 -3.61 0.76 23.09
N LYS A 450 -4.47 -0.22 22.82
CA LYS A 450 -4.26 -1.64 23.12
C LYS A 450 -3.75 -2.46 21.93
N LEU A 451 -3.36 -1.80 20.83
CA LEU A 451 -2.73 -2.42 19.66
C LEU A 451 -1.20 -2.20 19.66
N GLY A 452 -0.41 -3.24 19.92
CA GLY A 452 1.05 -3.24 19.87
C GLY A 452 1.57 -3.84 18.57
N ARG A 453 1.41 -3.17 17.43
CA ARG A 453 1.43 -3.86 16.13
C ARG A 453 2.72 -3.73 15.30
N ARG A 454 3.08 -4.82 14.58
CA ARG A 454 4.03 -4.83 13.45
C ARG A 454 3.42 -4.12 12.25
N GLY A 455 4.07 -3.06 11.74
CA GLY A 455 3.59 -2.22 10.64
C GLY A 455 3.06 -2.98 9.42
N LEU A 456 1.76 -3.31 9.40
CA LEU A 456 1.08 -3.51 8.14
C LEU A 456 1.05 -2.15 7.43
N LEU A 457 1.76 -2.04 6.31
CA LEU A 457 1.20 -1.21 5.27
C LEU A 457 -0.23 -1.72 5.06
N CYS A 458 -1.23 -0.85 5.22
CA CYS A 458 -2.62 -1.22 4.98
C CYS A 458 -2.69 -2.05 3.71
N CYS A 459 -3.40 -3.18 3.74
CA CYS A 459 -4.11 -3.62 2.56
C CYS A 459 -5.10 -2.50 2.27
N ARG A 460 -4.67 -1.44 1.57
CA ARG A 460 -5.63 -0.53 0.95
C ARG A 460 -6.31 -1.43 -0.06
N ASN A 461 -7.50 -1.90 0.30
CA ASN A 461 -8.24 -2.84 -0.52
C ASN A 461 -8.64 -2.07 -1.78
N SER A 462 -7.83 -2.20 -2.82
CA SER A 462 -8.24 -1.84 -4.17
C SER A 462 -9.26 -2.89 -4.62
N VAL A 463 -10.52 -2.74 -4.18
CA VAL A 463 -11.65 -3.61 -4.56
C VAL A 463 -12.23 -3.19 -5.90
#